data_AF-A0A1S4FDP9-F1
#
_entry.id   AF-A0A1S4FDP9-F1
#
_cell.length_a   1.000
_cell.length_b   1.000
_cell.length_c   1.000
_cell.angle_alpha   90.00
_cell.angle_beta   90.00
_cell.angle_gamma   90.00
#
_symmetry.space_group_name_H-M   'P 1'
#
loop_
_entity.id
_entity.type
_entity.pdbx_description
1 polymer ?
#
loop_
_entity_poly.entity_id
_entity_poly.type
_entity_poly.pdbx_seq_one_letter_code
_entity_poly.pdbx_strand_id
1 'polypeptide(L)'
;MSKNKIASSKLESDHIEIKSKFDAEFRRWSLKRSEQHNFEAFQSLIERLHKLDRSQLLVSYIDPRDNDLLPINNDDNFGRALTTARPLLRVIIQRKGDSIEEITGYGTIRPRNLISSILGQTPVKSKSLAISNPHDFRQVSAIIDVDIVPETCRRVRLLKHGSDKPLGFYIRDGTSVRVTANGLEKQPGIFISRLVPGGLAESTGLLAVNDEVLEVNGIEVNGKTLDQVTDMMVANSSNLIITVKPANQRTLAPPRRGSFSRNSQLSGGSHQSHHTTGSEENDQDDQDEIRDLTGAATLEENALITQKDGVLHL
;
A
#
# COMPACT_ATOMS: atom_id res chain seq x y z
N MET A 1 -19.42 -51.68 6.38
CA MET A 1 -19.05 -50.40 5.74
C MET A 1 -18.51 -49.47 6.79
N SER A 2 -17.22 -49.16 6.75
CA SER A 2 -16.64 -47.97 7.41
C SER A 2 -15.36 -47.62 6.66
N LYS A 3 -15.41 -46.58 5.83
CA LYS A 3 -14.24 -46.02 5.16
C LYS A 3 -13.73 -44.90 6.07
N ASN A 4 -12.80 -45.22 6.95
CA ASN A 4 -12.02 -44.20 7.65
C ASN A 4 -11.17 -43.47 6.62
N LYS A 5 -11.57 -42.23 6.34
CA LYS A 5 -10.83 -41.27 5.52
C LYS A 5 -9.63 -40.80 6.35
N ILE A 6 -8.49 -41.47 6.18
CA ILE A 6 -7.21 -41.00 6.72
C ILE A 6 -6.94 -39.64 6.09
N ALA A 7 -7.05 -38.58 6.88
CA ALA A 7 -6.58 -37.26 6.51
C ALA A 7 -5.06 -37.36 6.36
N SER A 8 -4.57 -37.35 5.12
CA SER A 8 -3.16 -37.16 4.82
C SER A 8 -2.80 -35.73 5.23
N SER A 9 -2.31 -35.56 6.45
CA SER A 9 -1.48 -34.41 6.81
C SER A 9 -0.19 -34.54 6.01
N LYS A 10 -0.19 -33.99 4.79
CA LYS A 10 0.98 -33.93 3.93
C LYS A 10 2.05 -33.16 4.72
N LEU A 11 3.03 -33.89 5.26
CA LEU A 11 4.20 -33.31 5.91
C LEU A 11 4.79 -32.30 4.90
N GLU A 12 4.68 -31.00 5.16
CA GLU A 12 5.33 -30.02 4.31
C GLU A 12 6.82 -30.37 4.32
N SER A 13 7.37 -30.69 3.14
CA SER A 13 8.78 -31.01 3.01
C SER A 13 9.59 -29.83 3.57
N ASP A 14 10.58 -30.14 4.40
CA ASP A 14 11.52 -29.14 4.94
C ASP A 14 12.31 -28.43 3.83
N HIS A 15 12.20 -28.87 2.58
CA HIS A 15 12.85 -28.24 1.44
C HIS A 15 11.84 -27.45 0.60
N ILE A 16 12.23 -26.24 0.22
CA ILE A 16 11.60 -25.44 -0.84
C ILE A 16 12.35 -25.75 -2.14
N GLU A 17 11.62 -26.26 -3.13
CA GLU A 17 12.17 -26.38 -4.48
C GLU A 17 12.15 -25.00 -5.14
N ILE A 18 13.24 -24.62 -5.80
CA ILE A 18 13.34 -23.35 -6.51
C ILE A 18 13.61 -23.64 -7.97
N LYS A 19 12.81 -23.03 -8.86
CA LYS A 19 13.06 -22.98 -10.30
C LYS A 19 13.28 -21.53 -10.68
N SER A 20 14.54 -21.16 -10.88
CA SER A 20 14.94 -19.82 -11.32
C SER A 20 15.14 -19.77 -12.83
N LYS A 21 14.54 -18.77 -13.49
CA LYS A 21 14.65 -18.51 -14.92
C LYS A 21 15.42 -17.21 -15.16
N PHE A 22 16.39 -17.24 -16.07
CA PHE A 22 17.05 -16.06 -16.61
C PHE A 22 17.10 -16.20 -18.13
N ASP A 23 16.52 -15.26 -18.89
CA ASP A 23 16.32 -15.38 -20.34
C ASP A 23 15.66 -16.70 -20.77
N ALA A 24 16.38 -17.55 -21.51
CA ALA A 24 15.95 -18.89 -21.91
C ALA A 24 16.45 -19.99 -20.95
N GLU A 25 17.32 -19.66 -20.00
CA GLU A 25 17.95 -20.58 -19.08
C GLU A 25 17.06 -20.87 -17.86
N PHE A 26 17.08 -22.13 -17.42
CA PHE A 26 16.43 -22.56 -16.19
C PHE A 26 17.40 -23.32 -15.30
N ARG A 27 17.37 -23.00 -14.00
CA ARG A 27 18.08 -23.73 -12.96
C ARG A 27 17.13 -24.18 -11.87
N ARG A 28 17.36 -25.39 -11.35
CA ARG A 28 16.62 -25.95 -10.21
C ARG A 28 17.58 -26.24 -9.07
N TRP A 29 17.18 -25.85 -7.87
CA TRP A 29 17.93 -26.00 -6.64
C TRP A 29 16.96 -25.95 -5.46
N SER A 30 17.44 -26.13 -4.24
CA SER A 30 16.58 -26.19 -3.06
C SER A 30 17.17 -25.40 -1.90
N LEU A 31 16.28 -24.85 -1.07
CA LEU A 31 16.61 -24.28 0.24
C LEU A 31 15.90 -25.06 1.33
N LYS A 32 16.51 -25.13 2.51
CA LYS A 32 15.82 -25.63 3.71
C LYS A 32 14.95 -24.56 4.32
N ARG A 33 13.74 -24.91 4.74
CA ARG A 33 12.79 -24.01 5.41
C ARG A 33 13.26 -23.64 6.81
N SER A 34 13.97 -24.55 7.49
CA SER A 34 14.47 -24.36 8.85
C SER A 34 15.64 -23.37 8.98
N GLU A 35 16.34 -23.08 7.89
CA GLU A 35 17.51 -22.19 7.89
C GLU A 35 17.08 -20.72 7.79
N GLN A 36 17.82 -19.82 8.45
CA GLN A 36 17.63 -18.40 8.25
C GLN A 36 18.24 -17.99 6.91
N HIS A 37 17.45 -17.29 6.10
CA HIS A 37 17.90 -16.76 4.82
C HIS A 37 17.72 -15.25 4.81
N ASN A 38 18.70 -14.56 4.20
CA ASN A 38 18.58 -13.15 3.89
C ASN A 38 18.65 -12.95 2.37
N PHE A 39 18.09 -11.83 1.93
CA PHE A 39 17.95 -11.48 0.52
C PHE A 39 19.31 -11.31 -0.16
N GLU A 40 20.30 -10.71 0.52
CA GLU A 40 21.63 -10.47 -0.04
C GLU A 40 22.37 -11.79 -0.38
N ALA A 41 22.30 -12.78 0.52
CA ALA A 41 22.87 -14.11 0.30
C ALA A 41 22.12 -14.86 -0.81
N PHE A 42 20.79 -14.71 -0.86
CA PHE A 42 19.97 -15.28 -1.93
C PHE A 42 20.32 -14.69 -3.30
N GLN A 43 20.51 -13.37 -3.39
CA GLN A 43 20.93 -12.70 -4.60
C GLN A 43 22.33 -13.16 -5.03
N SER A 44 23.29 -13.23 -4.09
CA SER A 44 24.64 -13.73 -4.35
C SER A 44 24.65 -15.19 -4.85
N LEU A 45 23.73 -16.01 -4.33
CA LEU A 45 23.52 -17.39 -4.78
C LEU A 45 22.98 -17.44 -6.22
N ILE A 46 22.02 -16.58 -6.57
CA ILE A 46 21.50 -16.45 -7.94
C ILE A 46 22.62 -16.04 -8.90
N GLU A 47 23.40 -15.01 -8.56
CA GLU A 47 24.53 -14.51 -9.37
C GLU A 47 25.52 -15.65 -9.67
N ARG A 48 25.94 -16.37 -8.63
CA ARG A 48 26.86 -17.50 -8.77
C ARG A 48 26.27 -18.65 -9.58
N LEU A 49 25.01 -19.00 -9.38
CA LEU A 49 24.38 -20.11 -10.07
C LEU A 49 24.23 -19.80 -11.56
N HIS A 50 23.71 -18.63 -11.92
CA HIS A 50 23.48 -18.22 -13.31
C HIS A 50 24.73 -17.63 -14.00
N LYS A 51 25.88 -17.59 -13.30
CA LYS A 51 27.13 -17.02 -13.80
C LYS A 51 26.95 -15.59 -14.30
N LEU A 52 26.21 -14.80 -13.52
CA LEU A 52 25.96 -13.40 -13.80
C LEU A 52 26.96 -12.58 -13.01
N ASP A 53 27.56 -11.58 -13.66
CA ASP A 53 28.28 -10.54 -12.94
C ASP A 53 27.29 -9.73 -12.11
N ARG A 54 27.79 -9.00 -11.10
CA ARG A 54 27.08 -8.11 -10.13
C ARG A 54 26.21 -6.98 -10.74
N SER A 55 25.85 -7.14 -12.01
CA SER A 55 24.84 -6.43 -12.76
C SER A 55 23.58 -6.23 -11.94
N GLN A 56 22.94 -5.09 -12.18
CA GLN A 56 21.68 -4.75 -11.55
C GLN A 56 20.62 -5.76 -12.02
N LEU A 57 20.40 -6.83 -11.26
CA LEU A 57 19.41 -7.85 -11.57
C LEU A 57 18.11 -7.52 -10.84
N LEU A 58 17.01 -7.70 -11.53
CA LEU A 58 15.67 -7.70 -10.95
C LEU A 58 15.32 -9.15 -10.65
N VAL A 59 15.04 -9.42 -9.38
CA VAL A 59 14.60 -10.74 -8.92
C VAL A 59 13.13 -10.64 -8.54
N SER A 60 12.32 -11.55 -9.06
CA SER A 60 10.88 -11.62 -8.79
C SER A 60 10.44 -13.06 -8.65
N TYR A 61 9.29 -13.29 -8.02
CA TYR A 61 8.66 -14.61 -7.96
C TYR A 61 7.21 -14.56 -8.43
N ILE A 62 6.72 -15.72 -8.86
CA ILE A 62 5.31 -15.90 -9.21
C ILE A 62 4.59 -16.42 -7.96
N ASP A 63 3.68 -15.62 -7.39
CA ASP A 63 2.87 -16.06 -6.25
C ASP A 63 1.91 -17.19 -6.72
N PRO A 64 1.95 -18.37 -6.08
CA PRO A 64 1.13 -19.50 -6.54
C PRO A 64 -0.38 -19.32 -6.30
N ARG A 65 -0.81 -18.30 -5.55
CA ARG A 65 -2.23 -18.06 -5.23
C ARG A 65 -2.98 -17.38 -6.38
N ASP A 66 -2.37 -16.36 -6.98
CA ASP A 66 -2.96 -15.51 -8.04
C ASP A 66 -2.15 -15.50 -9.34
N ASN A 67 -0.91 -16.01 -9.33
CA ASN A 67 0.09 -15.95 -10.42
C ASN A 67 0.67 -14.56 -10.68
N ASP A 68 0.58 -13.65 -9.71
CA ASP A 68 1.19 -12.34 -9.83
C ASP A 68 2.72 -12.41 -9.77
N LEU A 69 3.39 -11.59 -10.59
CA LEU A 69 4.84 -11.43 -10.56
C LEU A 69 5.20 -10.36 -9.52
N LEU A 70 5.76 -10.79 -8.40
CA LEU A 70 6.08 -9.92 -7.27
C LEU A 70 7.60 -9.82 -7.07
N PRO A 71 8.12 -8.63 -6.75
CA PRO A 71 9.56 -8.44 -6.55
C PRO A 71 10.06 -9.20 -5.32
N ILE A 72 11.29 -9.69 -5.41
CA ILE A 72 12.10 -10.09 -4.26
C ILE A 72 13.24 -9.08 -4.19
N ASN A 73 13.07 -8.00 -3.42
CA ASN A 73 14.04 -6.91 -3.35
C ASN A 73 14.43 -6.50 -1.92
N ASN A 74 13.97 -7.26 -0.92
CA ASN A 74 14.31 -7.13 0.50
C ASN A 74 14.03 -8.46 1.24
N ASP A 75 14.41 -8.54 2.52
CA ASP A 75 14.22 -9.72 3.37
C ASP A 75 12.73 -10.07 3.56
N ASP A 76 11.86 -9.07 3.68
CA ASP A 76 10.41 -9.26 3.89
C ASP A 76 9.76 -9.95 2.68
N ASN A 77 10.05 -9.47 1.47
CA ASN A 77 9.56 -10.04 0.21
C ASN A 77 10.11 -11.44 0.00
N PHE A 78 11.38 -11.66 0.34
CA PHE A 78 11.98 -12.96 0.24
C PHE A 78 11.35 -13.97 1.21
N GLY A 79 11.17 -13.59 2.49
CA GLY A 79 10.47 -14.41 3.47
C GLY A 79 9.02 -14.71 3.05
N ARG A 80 8.32 -13.74 2.45
CA ARG A 80 6.99 -13.95 1.87
C ARG A 80 7.02 -14.97 0.75
N ALA A 81 7.97 -14.88 -0.19
CA ALA A 81 8.13 -15.81 -1.29
C ALA A 81 8.40 -17.25 -0.81
N LEU A 82 9.25 -17.42 0.21
CA LEU A 82 9.53 -18.72 0.82
C LEU A 82 8.30 -19.33 1.51
N THR A 83 7.49 -18.48 2.16
CA THR A 83 6.27 -18.89 2.87
C THR A 83 5.15 -19.29 1.90
N THR A 84 4.98 -18.59 0.80
CA THR A 84 3.93 -18.88 -0.20
C THR A 84 4.29 -20.07 -1.09
N ALA A 85 5.57 -20.39 -1.26
CA ALA A 85 6.03 -21.50 -2.08
C ALA A 85 5.51 -22.86 -1.61
N ARG A 86 4.73 -23.55 -2.47
CA ARG A 86 4.17 -24.88 -2.19
C ARG A 86 4.19 -25.81 -3.42
N PRO A 87 5.13 -26.79 -3.52
CA PRO A 87 6.47 -26.80 -2.92
C PRO A 87 7.48 -25.98 -3.72
N LEU A 88 7.07 -25.47 -4.89
CA LEU A 88 7.94 -24.84 -5.87
C LEU A 88 7.84 -23.31 -5.79
N LEU A 89 8.97 -22.65 -5.57
CA LEU A 89 9.15 -21.22 -5.79
C LEU A 89 9.65 -20.98 -7.21
N ARG A 90 8.85 -20.28 -8.03
CA ARG A 90 9.23 -19.89 -9.39
C ARG A 90 9.85 -18.50 -9.35
N VAL A 91 11.14 -18.40 -9.64
CA VAL A 91 11.89 -17.14 -9.61
C VAL A 91 12.16 -16.70 -11.05
N ILE A 92 11.91 -15.43 -11.35
CA ILE A 92 12.23 -14.79 -12.62
C ILE A 92 13.34 -13.77 -12.36
N ILE A 93 14.39 -13.85 -13.16
CA ILE A 93 15.56 -12.97 -13.09
C ILE A 93 15.63 -12.21 -14.42
N GLN A 94 15.78 -10.90 -14.33
CA GLN A 94 15.93 -10.01 -15.48
C GLN A 94 17.09 -9.05 -15.25
N ARG A 95 17.74 -8.56 -16.31
CA ARG A 95 18.68 -7.44 -16.15
C ARG A 95 17.90 -6.13 -16.08
N LYS A 96 18.34 -5.23 -15.22
CA LYS A 96 17.83 -3.86 -15.16
C LYS A 96 18.17 -3.15 -16.48
N GLY A 97 17.16 -2.56 -17.10
CA GLY A 97 17.22 -1.95 -18.42
C GLY A 97 16.73 -2.83 -19.56
N ASP A 98 16.52 -4.14 -19.36
CA ASP A 98 16.04 -5.05 -20.41
C ASP A 98 14.50 -5.14 -20.45
N SER A 99 13.79 -4.62 -19.44
CA SER A 99 12.34 -4.56 -19.49
C SER A 99 11.89 -3.48 -20.49
N ILE A 100 10.86 -3.79 -21.27
CA ILE A 100 10.30 -2.84 -22.25
C ILE A 100 9.86 -1.54 -21.57
N GLU A 101 9.42 -1.64 -20.32
CA GLU A 101 9.00 -0.54 -19.44
C GLU A 101 10.17 0.37 -19.03
N GLU A 102 11.37 -0.16 -18.79
CA GLU A 102 12.58 0.66 -18.56
C GLU A 102 13.09 1.32 -19.85
N ILE A 103 12.90 0.67 -21.00
CA ILE A 103 13.31 1.20 -22.32
C ILE A 103 12.34 2.29 -22.81
N THR A 104 11.04 2.14 -22.56
CA THR A 104 10.00 3.08 -23.05
C THR A 104 9.47 4.04 -22.00
N GLY A 105 9.84 3.86 -20.73
CA GLY A 105 9.32 4.61 -19.59
C GLY A 105 7.94 4.14 -19.16
N TYR A 106 7.66 4.26 -17.85
CA TYR A 106 6.33 4.07 -17.29
C TYR A 106 5.46 5.28 -17.66
N GLY A 107 4.65 5.15 -18.72
CA GLY A 107 3.77 6.19 -19.22
C GLY A 107 3.10 5.79 -20.54
N THR A 108 1.97 6.40 -20.86
CA THR A 108 1.25 6.17 -22.12
C THR A 108 2.19 6.39 -23.30
N ILE A 109 2.45 5.32 -24.05
CA ILE A 109 3.24 5.34 -25.29
C ILE A 109 2.55 6.33 -26.24
N ARG A 110 3.12 7.52 -26.42
CA ARG A 110 2.75 8.37 -27.56
C ARG A 110 3.39 7.75 -28.80
N PRO A 111 2.61 7.36 -29.83
CA PRO A 111 3.19 6.86 -31.06
C PRO A 111 4.08 7.96 -31.67
N ARG A 112 5.37 7.69 -31.81
CA ARG A 112 6.27 8.59 -32.54
C ARG A 112 5.95 8.49 -34.03
N ASN A 113 5.48 9.59 -34.62
CA ASN A 113 5.29 9.70 -36.06
C ASN A 113 6.64 9.58 -36.78
N LEU A 114 6.74 8.61 -37.67
CA LEU A 114 7.95 8.17 -38.40
C LEU A 114 8.40 9.10 -39.55
N ILE A 115 7.85 10.32 -39.66
CA ILE A 115 8.07 11.17 -40.86
C ILE A 115 9.16 12.24 -40.64
N SER A 116 9.71 12.41 -39.43
CA SER A 116 10.69 13.48 -39.16
C SER A 116 12.16 13.16 -39.51
N SER A 117 12.47 12.02 -40.12
CA SER A 117 13.85 11.56 -40.37
C SER A 117 14.42 11.90 -41.76
N ILE A 118 13.67 12.60 -42.62
CA ILE A 118 14.12 12.92 -43.99
C ILE A 118 14.84 14.28 -44.09
N LEU A 119 14.80 15.14 -43.06
CA LEU A 119 15.41 16.47 -43.11
C LEU A 119 16.45 16.70 -42.02
N GLY A 120 17.64 16.13 -42.20
CA GLY A 120 18.95 16.77 -41.95
C GLY A 120 19.27 17.48 -40.62
N GLN A 121 18.46 17.37 -39.57
CA GLN A 121 18.76 17.92 -38.25
C GLN A 121 18.93 16.79 -37.25
N THR A 122 20.10 16.74 -36.63
CA THR A 122 20.45 15.79 -35.57
C THR A 122 19.34 15.79 -34.51
N PRO A 123 18.62 14.67 -34.29
CA PRO A 123 17.63 14.63 -33.23
C PRO A 123 18.40 14.65 -31.92
N VAL A 124 18.34 15.79 -31.23
CA VAL A 124 18.73 15.90 -29.82
C VAL A 124 17.94 14.81 -29.11
N LYS A 125 18.60 13.70 -28.76
CA LYS A 125 18.01 12.66 -27.91
C LYS A 125 17.69 13.37 -26.61
N SER A 126 16.43 13.80 -26.42
CA SER A 126 15.96 14.21 -25.11
C SER A 126 16.27 13.03 -24.21
N LYS A 127 17.20 13.19 -23.27
CA LYS A 127 17.45 12.17 -22.26
C LYS A 127 16.14 12.05 -21.49
N SER A 128 15.32 11.07 -21.89
CA SER A 128 14.09 10.74 -21.19
C SER A 128 14.48 10.54 -19.73
N LEU A 129 13.77 11.18 -18.80
CA LEU A 129 14.01 10.98 -17.38
C LEU A 129 13.92 9.47 -17.12
N ALA A 130 15.03 8.88 -16.68
CA ALA A 130 15.10 7.46 -16.37
C ALA A 130 14.49 7.25 -14.99
N ILE A 131 13.24 6.81 -14.95
CA ILE A 131 12.56 6.42 -13.71
C ILE A 131 12.99 4.99 -13.40
N SER A 132 13.60 4.76 -12.23
CA SER A 132 14.00 3.42 -11.82
C SER A 132 12.80 2.56 -11.46
N ASN A 133 12.96 1.23 -11.49
CA ASN A 133 11.95 0.32 -10.97
C ASN A 133 11.63 0.58 -9.47
N PRO A 134 10.45 0.16 -8.99
CA PRO A 134 10.16 0.20 -7.55
C PRO A 134 11.17 -0.63 -6.75
N HIS A 135 11.67 -0.06 -5.66
CA HIS A 135 12.56 -0.75 -4.71
C HIS A 135 11.90 -0.76 -3.33
N ASP A 136 12.32 -1.70 -2.48
CA ASP A 136 11.86 -1.87 -1.11
C ASP A 136 10.33 -1.95 -0.99
N PHE A 137 9.71 -2.87 -1.73
CA PHE A 137 8.26 -2.99 -1.72
C PHE A 137 7.82 -3.64 -0.40
N ARG A 138 6.96 -2.96 0.36
CA ARG A 138 6.52 -3.45 1.66
C ARG A 138 5.02 -3.33 1.81
N GLN A 139 4.41 -4.39 2.33
CA GLN A 139 3.01 -4.34 2.70
C GLN A 139 2.86 -3.44 3.93
N VAL A 140 2.07 -2.36 3.81
CA VAL A 140 1.82 -1.42 4.91
C VAL A 140 0.51 -1.72 5.66
N SER A 141 -0.48 -2.28 4.96
CA SER A 141 -1.76 -2.65 5.56
C SER A 141 -2.50 -3.76 4.81
N ALA A 142 -3.56 -4.29 5.41
CA ALA A 142 -4.57 -5.12 4.75
C ALA A 142 -5.88 -5.13 5.54
N ILE A 143 -6.99 -5.34 4.83
CA ILE A 143 -8.24 -5.82 5.45
C ILE A 143 -8.16 -7.35 5.49
N ILE A 144 -8.45 -7.95 6.64
CA ILE A 144 -8.39 -9.40 6.85
C ILE A 144 -9.72 -9.92 7.41
N ASP A 145 -9.93 -11.23 7.34
CA ASP A 145 -11.09 -11.94 7.91
C ASP A 145 -12.46 -11.39 7.48
N VAL A 146 -12.55 -10.89 6.25
CA VAL A 146 -13.77 -10.27 5.69
C VAL A 146 -14.98 -11.21 5.77
N ASP A 147 -14.77 -12.52 5.63
CA ASP A 147 -15.84 -13.52 5.63
C ASP A 147 -16.22 -14.03 7.04
N ILE A 148 -15.44 -13.67 8.07
CA ILE A 148 -15.60 -14.16 9.45
C ILE A 148 -16.06 -13.03 10.37
N VAL A 149 -15.52 -11.82 10.16
CA VAL A 149 -15.90 -10.63 10.91
C VAL A 149 -17.27 -10.16 10.43
N PRO A 150 -18.18 -9.73 11.33
CA PRO A 150 -19.47 -9.20 10.93
C PRO A 150 -19.34 -8.08 9.91
N GLU A 151 -20.26 -7.99 8.93
CA GLU A 151 -20.24 -6.99 7.85
C GLU A 151 -20.19 -5.53 8.34
N THR A 152 -20.68 -5.28 9.56
CA THR A 152 -20.67 -3.95 10.20
C THR A 152 -19.31 -3.58 10.80
N CYS A 153 -18.36 -4.50 10.78
CA CYS A 153 -17.04 -4.38 11.36
C CYS A 153 -15.97 -4.56 10.29
N ARG A 154 -14.75 -4.12 10.60
CA ARG A 154 -13.58 -4.25 9.74
C ARG A 154 -12.40 -4.64 10.59
N ARG A 155 -11.71 -5.71 10.21
CA ARG A 155 -10.42 -6.08 10.80
C ARG A 155 -9.29 -5.61 9.89
N VAL A 156 -8.46 -4.72 10.43
CA VAL A 156 -7.36 -4.06 9.74
C VAL A 156 -6.06 -4.55 10.33
N ARG A 157 -5.12 -4.94 9.47
CA ARG A 157 -3.74 -5.19 9.83
C ARG A 157 -2.90 -3.97 9.40
N LEU A 158 -2.13 -3.40 10.32
CA LEU A 158 -1.15 -2.34 10.07
C LEU A 158 0.26 -2.87 10.35
N LEU A 159 1.18 -2.62 9.42
CA LEU A 159 2.57 -3.04 9.50
C LEU A 159 3.47 -1.81 9.53
N LYS A 160 4.14 -1.60 10.67
CA LYS A 160 5.08 -0.49 10.86
C LYS A 160 6.48 -0.97 10.45
N HIS A 161 7.00 -0.40 9.36
CA HIS A 161 8.32 -0.74 8.83
C HIS A 161 9.39 0.24 9.28
N GLY A 162 10.47 -0.29 9.86
CA GLY A 162 11.80 0.34 9.95
C GLY A 162 11.86 1.77 10.49
N SER A 163 10.83 2.24 11.18
CA SER A 163 10.74 3.60 11.70
C SER A 163 10.23 3.57 13.13
N ASP A 164 10.76 4.46 13.95
CA ASP A 164 10.23 4.72 15.30
C ASP A 164 8.97 5.59 15.25
N LYS A 165 8.50 5.93 14.04
CA LYS A 165 7.32 6.76 13.86
C LYS A 165 6.07 6.09 14.42
N PRO A 166 5.20 6.85 15.08
CA PRO A 166 3.93 6.35 15.58
C PRO A 166 3.05 5.66 14.52
N LEU A 167 2.08 4.85 14.96
CA LEU A 167 1.04 4.32 14.06
C LEU A 167 0.17 5.43 13.46
N GLY A 168 0.15 6.61 14.08
CA GLY A 168 -0.44 7.81 13.52
C GLY A 168 -1.94 7.95 13.77
N PHE A 169 -2.45 7.44 14.88
CA PHE A 169 -3.81 7.67 15.35
C PHE A 169 -3.88 7.69 16.87
N TYR A 170 -4.95 8.30 17.39
CA TYR A 170 -5.20 8.45 18.82
C TYR A 170 -6.53 7.81 19.16
N ILE A 171 -6.62 7.30 20.37
CA ILE A 171 -7.85 6.75 20.93
C ILE A 171 -8.35 7.59 22.10
N ARG A 172 -9.63 7.46 22.41
CA ARG A 172 -10.30 8.09 23.56
C ARG A 172 -11.36 7.18 24.11
N ASP A 173 -11.74 7.43 25.36
CA ASP A 173 -12.97 6.90 25.92
C ASP A 173 -14.20 7.53 25.25
N GLY A 174 -15.30 6.80 25.31
CA GLY A 174 -16.61 7.24 24.86
C GLY A 174 -17.69 6.29 25.32
N THR A 175 -18.90 6.51 24.81
CA THR A 175 -20.07 5.68 25.11
C THR A 175 -20.58 5.05 23.83
N SER A 176 -20.65 3.73 23.80
CA SER A 176 -21.27 2.96 22.73
C SER A 176 -22.68 2.53 23.15
N VAL A 177 -23.64 2.64 22.23
CA VAL A 177 -25.00 2.15 22.45
C VAL A 177 -25.10 0.75 21.85
N ARG A 178 -25.44 -0.22 22.69
CA ARG A 178 -25.53 -1.64 22.31
C ARG A 178 -26.93 -2.17 22.61
N VAL A 179 -27.36 -3.12 21.78
CA VAL A 179 -28.59 -3.87 22.02
C VAL A 179 -28.23 -5.06 22.90
N THR A 180 -28.74 -5.07 24.13
CA THR A 180 -28.59 -6.17 25.09
C THR A 180 -29.95 -6.85 25.30
N ALA A 181 -29.95 -7.95 26.06
CA ALA A 181 -31.20 -8.64 26.43
C ALA A 181 -32.19 -7.74 27.19
N ASN A 182 -31.70 -6.67 27.84
CA ASN A 182 -32.51 -5.73 28.61
C ASN A 182 -32.91 -4.48 27.80
N GLY A 183 -32.57 -4.42 26.51
CA GLY A 183 -32.86 -3.29 25.62
C GLY A 183 -31.62 -2.53 25.16
N LEU A 184 -31.75 -1.22 24.94
CA LEU A 184 -30.64 -0.36 24.52
C LEU A 184 -29.86 0.12 25.74
N GLU A 185 -28.61 -0.32 25.86
CA GLU A 185 -27.72 0.07 26.96
C GLU A 185 -26.55 0.91 26.46
N LYS A 186 -26.17 1.89 27.27
CA LYS A 186 -24.96 2.69 27.11
C LYS A 186 -23.81 1.99 27.82
N GLN A 187 -22.79 1.59 27.09
CA GLN A 187 -21.61 0.92 27.61
C GLN A 187 -20.36 1.75 27.32
N PRO A 188 -19.32 1.71 28.18
CA PRO A 188 -18.03 2.29 27.87
C PRO A 188 -17.46 1.69 26.57
N GLY A 189 -16.81 2.52 25.76
CA GLY A 189 -16.18 2.09 24.51
C GLY A 189 -14.96 2.94 24.18
N ILE A 190 -14.07 2.38 23.37
CA ILE A 190 -12.85 3.05 22.91
C ILE A 190 -13.05 3.47 21.46
N PHE A 191 -12.70 4.71 21.14
CA PHE A 191 -12.93 5.29 19.81
C PHE A 191 -11.66 5.94 19.29
N ILE A 192 -11.47 5.90 17.97
CA ILE A 192 -10.42 6.71 17.33
C ILE A 192 -10.81 8.19 17.46
N SER A 193 -9.99 8.98 18.14
CA SER A 193 -10.22 10.41 18.37
C SER A 193 -9.63 11.30 17.29
N ARG A 194 -8.50 10.89 16.70
CA ARG A 194 -7.75 11.67 15.72
C ARG A 194 -6.84 10.78 14.88
N LEU A 195 -6.61 11.20 13.63
CA LEU A 195 -5.57 10.65 12.76
C LEU A 195 -4.45 11.71 12.60
N VAL A 196 -3.20 11.25 12.52
CA VAL A 196 -2.05 12.12 12.22
C VAL A 196 -1.97 12.34 10.71
N PRO A 197 -1.93 13.60 10.24
CA PRO A 197 -1.71 13.91 8.83
C PRO A 197 -0.44 13.27 8.27
N GLY A 198 -0.56 12.51 7.19
CA GLY A 198 0.53 11.72 6.58
C GLY A 198 1.03 10.55 7.45
N GLY A 199 0.35 10.25 8.56
CA GLY A 199 0.65 9.09 9.41
C GLY A 199 0.25 7.78 8.74
N LEU A 200 0.73 6.64 9.28
CA LEU A 200 0.45 5.33 8.71
C LEU A 200 -1.06 5.05 8.65
N ALA A 201 -1.78 5.24 9.77
CA ALA A 201 -3.22 5.00 9.81
C ALA A 201 -4.00 5.85 8.80
N GLU A 202 -3.72 7.16 8.71
CA GLU A 202 -4.38 8.04 7.75
C GLU A 202 -4.07 7.64 6.30
N SER A 203 -2.80 7.38 5.99
CA SER A 203 -2.34 7.04 4.64
C SER A 203 -2.97 5.76 4.10
N THR A 204 -3.37 4.83 4.98
CA THR A 204 -4.06 3.61 4.56
C THR A 204 -5.54 3.84 4.20
N GLY A 205 -6.18 4.88 4.75
CA GLY A 205 -7.61 5.13 4.59
C GLY A 205 -8.52 4.03 5.16
N LEU A 206 -7.97 3.08 5.92
CA LEU A 206 -8.71 1.94 6.47
C LEU A 206 -9.32 2.22 7.83
N LEU A 207 -8.84 3.26 8.52
CA LEU A 207 -9.32 3.74 9.81
C LEU A 207 -9.83 5.18 9.67
N ALA A 208 -10.85 5.52 10.44
CA ALA A 208 -11.42 6.86 10.48
C ALA A 208 -11.65 7.34 11.92
N VAL A 209 -11.69 8.66 12.09
CA VAL A 209 -12.12 9.26 13.35
C VAL A 209 -13.55 8.83 13.66
N ASN A 210 -13.79 8.53 14.94
CA ASN A 210 -15.02 7.97 15.51
C ASN A 210 -15.27 6.48 15.25
N ASP A 211 -14.36 5.76 14.58
CA ASP A 211 -14.44 4.30 14.54
C ASP A 211 -14.34 3.76 15.97
N GLU A 212 -15.23 2.83 16.33
CA GLU A 212 -15.23 2.17 17.63
C GLU A 212 -14.27 0.98 17.58
N VAL A 213 -13.28 0.95 18.46
CA VAL A 213 -12.34 -0.16 18.60
C VAL A 213 -13.02 -1.27 19.39
N LEU A 214 -12.97 -2.49 18.86
CA LEU A 214 -13.59 -3.67 19.47
C LEU A 214 -12.55 -4.69 19.96
N GLU A 215 -11.43 -4.81 19.24
CA GLU A 215 -10.42 -5.84 19.50
C GLU A 215 -9.03 -5.35 19.05
N VAL A 216 -8.00 -5.74 19.79
CA VAL A 216 -6.58 -5.55 19.43
C VAL A 216 -5.86 -6.89 19.53
N ASN A 217 -5.28 -7.35 18.43
CA ASN A 217 -4.52 -8.59 18.29
C ASN A 217 -5.21 -9.83 18.90
N GLY A 218 -6.53 -9.99 18.68
CA GLY A 218 -7.31 -11.12 19.21
C GLY A 218 -7.88 -10.90 20.62
N ILE A 219 -7.62 -9.76 21.25
CA ILE A 219 -8.08 -9.46 22.61
C ILE A 219 -9.16 -8.37 22.55
N GLU A 220 -10.36 -8.69 23.05
CA GLU A 220 -11.46 -7.74 23.16
C GLU A 220 -11.11 -6.57 24.09
N VAL A 221 -11.52 -5.36 23.70
CA VAL A 221 -11.26 -4.15 24.50
C VAL A 221 -12.37 -3.82 25.49
N ASN A 222 -13.49 -4.54 25.44
CA ASN A 222 -14.61 -4.32 26.36
C ASN A 222 -14.17 -4.56 27.81
N GLY A 223 -14.49 -3.62 28.71
CA GLY A 223 -14.10 -3.67 30.12
C GLY A 223 -12.63 -3.38 30.42
N LYS A 224 -11.82 -3.02 29.42
CA LYS A 224 -10.44 -2.54 29.60
C LYS A 224 -10.40 -1.02 29.74
N THR A 225 -9.41 -0.51 30.47
CA THR A 225 -9.16 0.93 30.54
C THR A 225 -8.48 1.45 29.27
N LEU A 226 -8.60 2.75 28.99
CA LEU A 226 -7.93 3.40 27.88
C LEU A 226 -6.41 3.13 27.88
N ASP A 227 -5.77 3.21 29.04
CA ASP A 227 -4.34 2.96 29.20
C ASP A 227 -3.98 1.51 28.86
N GLN A 228 -4.76 0.53 29.32
CA GLN A 228 -4.54 -0.88 28.99
C GLN A 228 -4.64 -1.14 27.49
N VAL A 229 -5.63 -0.54 26.81
CA VAL A 229 -5.79 -0.69 25.37
C VAL A 229 -4.65 0.00 24.62
N THR A 230 -4.20 1.14 25.13
CA THR A 230 -3.02 1.86 24.63
C THR A 230 -1.78 0.97 24.70
N ASP A 231 -1.48 0.40 25.87
CA ASP A 231 -0.35 -0.51 26.08
C ASP A 231 -0.42 -1.72 25.14
N MET A 232 -1.61 -2.29 24.94
CA MET A 232 -1.82 -3.39 24.00
C MET A 232 -1.47 -3.00 22.56
N MET A 233 -1.85 -1.79 22.12
CA MET A 233 -1.53 -1.30 20.78
C MET A 233 -0.02 -1.02 20.62
N VAL A 234 0.62 -0.42 21.64
CA VAL A 234 2.07 -0.14 21.64
C VAL A 234 2.88 -1.43 21.58
N ALA A 235 2.53 -2.41 22.41
CA ALA A 235 3.20 -3.71 22.46
C ALA A 235 3.12 -4.46 21.12
N ASN A 236 2.07 -4.21 20.33
CA ASN A 236 1.86 -4.83 19.03
C ASN A 236 2.09 -3.85 17.85
N SER A 237 2.74 -2.70 18.08
CA SER A 237 2.83 -1.62 17.09
C SER A 237 3.59 -1.98 15.80
N SER A 238 4.45 -2.99 15.82
CA SER A 238 5.13 -3.50 14.62
C SER A 238 4.16 -4.22 13.67
N ASN A 239 3.15 -4.90 14.23
CA ASN A 239 2.17 -5.72 13.52
C ASN A 239 0.84 -5.70 14.27
N LEU A 240 0.14 -4.57 14.14
CA LEU A 240 -1.13 -4.34 14.82
C LEU A 240 -2.26 -4.95 14.00
N ILE A 241 -3.11 -5.76 14.64
CA ILE A 241 -4.37 -6.22 14.09
C ILE A 241 -5.48 -5.59 14.93
N ILE A 242 -6.26 -4.69 14.34
CA ILE A 242 -7.32 -3.96 15.03
C ILE A 242 -8.66 -4.27 14.38
N THR A 243 -9.65 -4.66 15.19
CA THR A 243 -11.03 -4.80 14.72
C THR A 243 -11.80 -3.58 15.16
N VAL A 244 -12.41 -2.88 14.20
CA VAL A 244 -13.20 -1.67 14.44
C VAL A 244 -14.62 -1.82 13.89
N LYS A 245 -15.54 -1.07 14.46
CA LYS A 245 -16.86 -0.78 13.88
C LYS A 245 -16.80 0.63 13.26
N PRO A 246 -16.81 0.75 11.92
CA PRO A 246 -16.67 2.04 11.27
C PRO A 246 -17.78 3.03 11.60
N ALA A 247 -17.44 4.29 11.84
CA ALA A 247 -18.40 5.36 12.11
C ALA A 247 -19.32 5.64 10.91
N ASN A 248 -18.74 5.57 9.70
CA ASN A 248 -19.43 5.80 8.44
C ASN A 248 -19.53 4.48 7.66
N GLN A 249 -20.66 3.77 7.79
CA GLN A 249 -20.90 2.52 7.06
C GLN A 249 -20.95 2.67 5.52
N ARG A 250 -20.91 3.90 4.98
CA ARG A 250 -20.82 4.15 3.53
C ARG A 250 -19.54 3.60 2.90
N THR A 251 -18.45 3.48 3.66
CA THR A 251 -17.16 2.96 3.19
C THR A 251 -17.07 1.42 3.20
N LEU A 252 -18.14 0.72 3.62
CA LEU A 252 -18.21 -0.75 3.65
C LEU A 252 -19.01 -1.34 2.49
N ALA A 253 -19.61 -0.52 1.63
CA ALA A 253 -20.25 -1.03 0.43
C ALA A 253 -19.19 -1.68 -0.47
N PRO A 254 -19.32 -2.97 -0.84
CA PRO A 254 -18.45 -3.57 -1.83
C PRO A 254 -18.55 -2.74 -3.13
N PRO A 255 -17.46 -2.59 -3.91
CA PRO A 255 -17.58 -2.00 -5.23
C PRO A 255 -18.59 -2.85 -5.99
N ARG A 256 -19.77 -2.29 -6.29
CA ARG A 256 -20.72 -2.92 -7.21
C ARG A 256 -19.95 -3.15 -8.50
N ARG A 257 -19.70 -4.42 -8.85
CA ARG A 257 -19.24 -4.79 -10.19
C ARG A 257 -20.19 -4.13 -11.19
N GLY A 258 -19.68 -3.18 -11.98
CA GLY A 258 -20.38 -2.66 -13.14
C GLY A 258 -20.77 -1.19 -13.17
N SER A 259 -20.20 -0.29 -12.35
CA SER A 259 -20.40 1.16 -12.59
C SER A 259 -19.08 1.90 -12.80
N PHE A 260 -18.46 1.63 -13.95
CA PHE A 260 -17.54 2.58 -14.57
C PHE A 260 -18.36 3.51 -15.46
N SER A 261 -19.01 4.49 -14.84
CA SER A 261 -19.55 5.65 -15.54
C SER A 261 -19.29 6.88 -14.69
N ARG A 262 -18.01 7.15 -14.46
CA ARG A 262 -17.54 8.49 -14.17
C ARG A 262 -16.79 8.96 -15.41
N ASN A 263 -17.53 9.56 -16.33
CA ASN A 263 -17.00 10.40 -17.38
C ASN A 263 -16.13 11.48 -16.72
N SER A 264 -14.81 11.30 -16.76
CA SER A 264 -13.88 12.41 -16.69
C SER A 264 -13.98 13.15 -18.03
N GLN A 265 -14.80 14.19 -18.08
CA GLN A 265 -14.73 15.21 -19.13
C GLN A 265 -13.38 15.92 -18.99
N LEU A 266 -12.37 15.36 -19.64
CA LEU A 266 -11.12 16.05 -19.94
C LEU A 266 -11.42 17.01 -21.09
N SER A 267 -11.44 18.30 -20.78
CA SER A 267 -11.51 19.39 -21.74
C SER A 267 -10.24 19.39 -22.59
N GLY A 268 -10.32 18.75 -23.77
CA GLY A 268 -9.36 18.89 -24.86
C GLY A 268 -10.03 19.65 -25.99
N GLY A 269 -9.66 20.91 -26.18
CA GLY A 269 -10.18 21.72 -27.28
C GLY A 269 -9.23 22.87 -27.59
N SER A 270 -8.22 22.60 -28.42
CA SER A 270 -7.49 23.64 -29.13
C SER A 270 -7.51 23.39 -30.64
N HIS A 271 -8.01 24.42 -31.33
CA HIS A 271 -7.85 24.81 -32.75
C HIS A 271 -8.46 23.95 -33.86
N GLN A 272 -9.49 24.50 -34.53
CA GLN A 272 -9.32 25.01 -35.89
C GLN A 272 -10.44 26.01 -36.27
N SER A 273 -9.99 27.11 -36.87
CA SER A 273 -10.71 28.24 -37.45
C SER A 273 -11.44 27.89 -38.75
N HIS A 274 -12.63 28.48 -39.00
CA HIS A 274 -13.02 29.05 -40.30
C HIS A 274 -14.28 29.96 -40.16
N HIS A 275 -14.08 31.26 -40.35
CA HIS A 275 -14.90 32.33 -40.97
C HIS A 275 -16.46 32.39 -40.99
N THR A 276 -16.94 33.58 -40.54
CA THR A 276 -18.13 34.42 -40.91
C THR A 276 -19.55 33.91 -40.59
N THR A 277 -20.55 34.68 -40.11
CA THR A 277 -20.94 36.12 -40.15
C THR A 277 -21.88 36.48 -38.97
N GLY A 278 -21.85 37.73 -38.47
CA GLY A 278 -22.95 38.51 -37.83
C GLY A 278 -23.56 37.96 -36.53
N SER A 279 -23.66 38.66 -35.40
CA SER A 279 -24.28 39.98 -35.17
C SER A 279 -23.93 40.47 -33.75
N GLU A 280 -24.20 41.75 -33.51
CA GLU A 280 -23.85 42.62 -32.38
C GLU A 280 -24.44 42.22 -31.00
N GLU A 281 -23.72 42.54 -29.90
CA GLU A 281 -24.13 43.41 -28.77
C GLU A 281 -23.55 43.02 -27.39
N ASN A 282 -23.01 44.05 -26.71
CA ASN A 282 -22.85 44.30 -25.26
C ASN A 282 -21.67 43.71 -24.45
N ASP A 283 -20.67 44.59 -24.24
CA ASP A 283 -20.15 45.12 -22.96
C ASP A 283 -20.18 44.23 -21.70
N GLN A 284 -19.03 44.02 -21.05
CA GLN A 284 -18.53 44.87 -19.96
C GLN A 284 -17.25 44.26 -19.35
N ASP A 285 -16.31 45.14 -19.01
CA ASP A 285 -15.03 44.88 -18.35
C ASP A 285 -15.16 44.23 -16.96
N ASP A 286 -14.16 43.42 -16.58
CA ASP A 286 -13.56 43.44 -15.23
C ASP A 286 -12.20 42.72 -15.26
N GLN A 287 -11.13 43.50 -15.05
CA GLN A 287 -9.75 43.06 -14.87
C GLN A 287 -9.43 43.05 -13.38
N ASP A 288 -9.01 41.90 -12.82
CA ASP A 288 -8.42 41.86 -11.48
C ASP A 288 -6.94 41.43 -11.56
N GLU A 289 -6.08 42.39 -11.19
CA GLU A 289 -4.63 42.27 -11.10
C GLU A 289 -4.17 41.34 -9.97
N ILE A 290 -3.13 40.56 -10.24
CA ILE A 290 -2.43 39.70 -9.27
C ILE A 290 -1.47 40.56 -8.44
N ARG A 291 -1.67 40.63 -7.12
CA ARG A 291 -0.70 41.21 -6.17
C ARG A 291 0.05 40.13 -5.40
N ASP A 292 1.35 40.04 -5.65
CA ASP A 292 2.33 39.27 -4.90
C ASP A 292 2.79 40.07 -3.67
N LEU A 293 2.76 39.47 -2.48
CA LEU A 293 3.17 40.10 -1.21
C LEU A 293 4.14 39.19 -0.46
N THR A 294 5.33 39.01 -1.00
CA THR A 294 6.50 38.60 -0.21
C THR A 294 7.00 39.79 0.60
N GLY A 295 6.70 39.82 1.90
CA GLY A 295 7.21 40.80 2.85
C GLY A 295 7.50 40.17 4.20
N ALA A 296 8.79 40.04 4.51
CA ALA A 296 9.33 39.49 5.75
C ALA A 296 8.87 40.26 7.00
N ALA A 297 8.56 39.54 8.08
CA ALA A 297 8.53 40.10 9.43
C ALA A 297 8.76 38.99 10.48
N THR A 298 9.97 39.04 11.05
CA THR A 298 10.31 38.94 12.48
C THR A 298 9.76 37.80 13.34
N LEU A 299 10.70 36.96 13.79
CA LEU A 299 10.68 36.20 15.03
C LEU A 299 10.63 37.16 16.24
N GLU A 300 9.75 36.91 17.21
CA GLU A 300 10.08 36.91 18.65
C GLU A 300 8.92 36.37 19.52
N GLU A 301 9.27 35.30 20.25
CA GLU A 301 8.93 34.88 21.62
C GLU A 301 7.68 35.43 22.34
N ASN A 302 6.77 34.52 22.75
CA ASN A 302 6.39 34.26 24.16
C ASN A 302 5.16 33.33 24.25
N ALA A 303 5.24 32.25 25.04
CA ALA A 303 4.26 31.91 26.09
C ALA A 303 4.44 30.48 26.64
N LEU A 304 4.91 30.42 27.89
CA LEU A 304 4.33 29.65 29.00
C LEU A 304 3.87 28.21 28.76
N ILE A 305 4.70 27.30 29.27
CA ILE A 305 4.36 25.93 29.64
C ILE A 305 3.23 25.96 30.68
N THR A 306 2.04 25.48 30.30
CA THR A 306 1.00 25.05 31.24
C THR A 306 0.59 23.63 30.90
N GLN A 307 0.84 22.72 31.83
CA GLN A 307 0.24 21.39 31.87
C GLN A 307 -1.29 21.52 31.92
N LYS A 308 -1.97 21.05 30.88
CA LYS A 308 -3.32 20.48 30.95
C LYS A 308 -3.64 19.77 29.64
N ASP A 309 -4.47 18.74 29.76
CA ASP A 309 -5.10 17.99 28.67
C ASP A 309 -4.35 16.76 28.15
N GLY A 310 -4.00 15.84 29.05
CA GLY A 310 -4.34 14.40 28.95
C GLY A 310 -4.21 13.67 27.60
N VAL A 311 -3.35 14.12 26.70
CA VAL A 311 -3.16 13.55 25.37
C VAL A 311 -1.78 12.91 25.34
N LEU A 312 -1.74 11.59 25.30
CA LEU A 312 -0.52 10.83 25.10
C LEU A 312 -0.29 10.59 23.61
N HIS A 313 0.95 10.78 23.19
CA HIS A 313 1.44 10.51 21.84
C HIS A 313 1.67 9.00 21.65
N LEU A 314 1.07 8.42 20.60
CA LEU A 314 1.27 7.05 20.12
C LEU A 314 1.69 7.04 18.68
#